data_AF-A0A1Q4E5W8-F1
#
_entry.id   AF-A0A1Q4E5W8-F1
#
_cell.length_a   1.000
_cell.length_b   1.000
_cell.length_c   1.000
_cell.angle_alpha   90.00
_cell.angle_beta   90.00
_cell.angle_gamma   90.00
#
_symmetry.space_group_name_H-M   'P 1'
#
loop_
_entity.id
_entity.type
_entity.pdbx_description
1 polymer ?
#
loop_
_entity_poly.entity_id
_entity_poly.type
_entity_poly.pdbx_seq_one_letter_code
_entity_poly.pdbx_strand_id
1 'polypeptide(L)'
;MWLSVVLVVLAAVANAAASVLQRKAARTEPGGDGPASVWAMIWSLAHKPVWFAGIASIILGVLLQAGALATGPIALVQPILVLELAFTLLLAAAVFRNGLHAREWIAIAGMTVGLGLMLYCLQPAGGDPRATPTAVSVLAIGVTLAVAAGFLVIGHRSRHSRRAAFLGIATGVGFGLTAALIAVITRDYAVAGLAGVFTAWHTYLLIVIGPLFFLTLQKTMQAGRLVASQPALTLANPIVAFGLGIAVFGEHVRTGGWIAGAVVGAVLIGASTVLLARSPLLHDEGDPAHDSAAGTRNQTTAPKPA
;
A
#
# COMPACT_ATOMS: atom_id res chain seq x y z
N MET A 1 -2.67 -14.17 -18.16
CA MET A 1 -3.18 -12.80 -17.97
C MET A 1 -4.49 -12.76 -17.17
N TRP A 2 -5.57 -13.48 -17.56
CA TRP A 2 -6.79 -13.50 -16.74
C TRP A 2 -6.59 -14.06 -15.33
N LEU A 3 -5.79 -15.13 -15.20
CA LEU A 3 -5.44 -15.71 -13.90
C LEU A 3 -4.74 -14.68 -12.98
N SER A 4 -3.74 -13.96 -13.48
CA SER A 4 -3.03 -12.94 -12.69
C SER A 4 -3.96 -11.80 -12.26
N VAL A 5 -4.88 -11.38 -13.13
CA VAL A 5 -5.91 -10.36 -12.79
C VAL A 5 -6.82 -10.85 -11.67
N VAL A 6 -7.33 -12.09 -11.75
CA VAL A 6 -8.18 -12.66 -10.70
C VAL A 6 -7.41 -12.77 -9.39
N LEU A 7 -6.19 -13.30 -9.42
CA LEU A 7 -5.35 -13.47 -8.23
C LEU A 7 -5.05 -12.12 -7.55
N VAL A 8 -4.68 -11.08 -8.31
CA VAL A 8 -4.37 -9.77 -7.72
C VAL A 8 -5.61 -9.05 -7.19
N VAL A 9 -6.77 -9.21 -7.83
CA VAL A 9 -8.03 -8.66 -7.30
C VAL A 9 -8.40 -9.36 -6.00
N LEU A 10 -8.28 -10.69 -5.94
CA LEU A 10 -8.49 -11.43 -4.69
C LEU A 10 -7.48 -11.04 -3.62
N ALA A 11 -6.22 -10.79 -3.99
CA ALA A 11 -5.19 -10.29 -3.07
C ALA A 11 -5.58 -8.92 -2.50
N ALA A 12 -6.05 -8.00 -3.33
CA ALA A 12 -6.52 -6.68 -2.92
C ALA A 12 -7.73 -6.78 -1.96
N VAL A 13 -8.66 -7.69 -2.22
CA VAL A 13 -9.80 -7.96 -1.31
C VAL A 13 -9.35 -8.57 0.01
N ALA A 14 -8.41 -9.52 -0.01
CA ALA A 14 -7.87 -10.15 1.19
C ALA A 14 -7.10 -9.14 2.06
N ASN A 15 -6.29 -8.26 1.45
CA ASN A 15 -5.61 -7.19 2.16
C ASN A 15 -6.59 -6.15 2.74
N ALA A 16 -7.64 -5.82 1.98
CA ALA A 16 -8.71 -4.95 2.47
C ALA A 16 -9.43 -5.56 3.68
N ALA A 17 -9.74 -6.86 3.62
CA ALA A 17 -10.35 -7.58 4.73
C ALA A 17 -9.41 -7.61 5.95
N ALA A 18 -8.12 -7.89 5.76
CA ALA A 18 -7.12 -7.83 6.82
C ALA A 18 -7.11 -6.46 7.50
N SER A 19 -7.06 -5.39 6.70
CA SER A 19 -7.08 -4.01 7.19
C SER A 19 -8.32 -3.71 8.04
N VAL A 20 -9.51 -4.11 7.58
CA VAL A 20 -10.77 -3.90 8.32
C VAL A 20 -10.84 -4.75 9.60
N LEU A 21 -10.41 -6.01 9.55
CA LEU A 21 -10.41 -6.91 10.71
C LEU A 21 -9.42 -6.43 11.79
N GLN A 22 -8.25 -5.96 11.40
CA GLN A 22 -7.27 -5.37 12.32
C GLN A 22 -7.80 -4.09 12.97
N ARG A 23 -8.45 -3.21 12.20
CA ARG A 23 -9.10 -2.02 12.75
C ARG A 23 -10.21 -2.37 13.74
N LYS A 24 -11.04 -3.36 13.42
CA LYS A 24 -12.09 -3.85 14.32
C LYS A 24 -11.48 -4.40 15.62
N ALA A 25 -10.39 -5.15 15.53
CA ALA A 25 -9.69 -5.66 16.71
C ALA A 25 -9.14 -4.53 17.59
N ALA A 26 -8.52 -3.51 16.98
CA ALA A 26 -7.95 -2.35 17.68
C ALA A 26 -9.00 -1.46 18.37
N ARG A 27 -10.20 -1.31 17.79
CA ARG A 27 -11.30 -0.53 18.41
C ARG A 27 -11.87 -1.15 19.69
N THR A 28 -11.60 -2.43 19.96
CA THR A 28 -12.25 -3.18 21.05
C THR A 28 -11.40 -3.23 22.33
N GLU A 29 -10.36 -2.39 22.44
CA GLU A 29 -9.44 -2.39 23.58
C GLU A 29 -9.37 -0.99 24.24
N PRO A 30 -9.60 -0.88 25.57
CA PRO A 30 -9.49 0.39 26.26
C PRO A 30 -8.04 0.88 26.23
N GLY A 31 -7.81 2.07 25.68
CA GLY A 31 -6.48 2.68 25.58
C GLY A 31 -5.84 2.88 26.95
N GLY A 32 -4.75 2.15 27.22
CA GLY A 32 -3.87 2.39 28.35
C GLY A 32 -2.49 2.80 27.82
N ASP A 33 -2.09 4.04 28.08
CA ASP A 33 -0.80 4.58 27.67
C ASP A 33 0.34 4.00 28.54
N GLY A 34 1.03 2.96 28.04
CA GLY A 34 2.26 2.46 28.65
C GLY A 34 2.90 1.27 27.93
N PRO A 35 4.23 1.09 27.95
CA PRO A 35 4.91 -0.03 27.28
C PRO A 35 4.55 -1.42 27.85
N ALA A 36 4.08 -1.48 29.11
CA ALA A 36 3.49 -2.70 29.69
C ALA A 36 2.11 -3.05 29.09
N SER A 37 1.41 -2.07 28.48
CA SER A 37 0.10 -2.28 27.85
C SER A 37 0.21 -2.93 26.48
N VAL A 38 1.29 -2.72 25.72
CA VAL A 38 1.48 -3.32 24.38
C VAL A 38 1.52 -4.85 24.47
N TRP A 39 2.19 -5.41 25.47
CA TRP A 39 2.24 -6.86 25.68
C TRP A 39 0.87 -7.42 26.09
N ALA A 40 0.16 -6.71 26.98
CA ALA A 40 -1.20 -7.08 27.38
C ALA A 40 -2.21 -6.97 26.21
N MET A 41 -2.03 -5.97 25.35
CA MET A 41 -2.80 -5.72 24.13
C MET A 41 -2.57 -6.83 23.10
N ILE A 42 -1.31 -7.20 22.83
CA ILE A 42 -0.96 -8.33 21.96
C ILE A 42 -1.54 -9.63 22.51
N TRP A 43 -1.48 -9.84 23.83
CA TRP A 43 -2.02 -11.03 24.49
C TRP A 43 -3.56 -11.08 24.43
N SER A 44 -4.26 -9.96 24.61
CA SER A 44 -5.73 -9.89 24.48
C SER A 44 -6.19 -10.02 23.04
N LEU A 45 -5.44 -9.47 22.08
CA LEU A 45 -5.70 -9.64 20.64
C LEU A 45 -5.49 -11.10 20.21
N ALA A 46 -4.44 -11.76 20.72
CA ALA A 46 -4.15 -13.16 20.44
C ALA A 46 -5.24 -14.14 20.92
N HIS A 47 -6.16 -13.71 21.80
CA HIS A 47 -7.31 -14.51 22.23
C HIS A 47 -8.59 -14.22 21.43
N LYS A 48 -8.57 -13.28 20.47
CA LYS A 48 -9.74 -12.94 19.65
C LYS A 48 -9.69 -13.63 18.28
N PRO A 49 -10.73 -14.38 17.87
CA PRO A 49 -10.74 -15.08 16.58
C PRO A 49 -10.65 -14.13 15.37
N VAL A 50 -11.11 -12.88 15.54
CA VAL A 50 -11.01 -11.80 14.53
C VAL A 50 -9.56 -11.46 14.20
N TRP A 51 -8.64 -11.56 15.17
CA TRP A 51 -7.23 -11.28 14.96
C TRP A 51 -6.57 -12.35 14.08
N PHE A 52 -6.86 -13.63 14.36
CA PHE A 52 -6.41 -14.73 13.51
C PHE A 52 -7.00 -14.65 12.10
N ALA A 53 -8.27 -14.25 11.96
CA ALA A 53 -8.86 -14.01 10.64
C ALA A 53 -8.14 -12.89 9.87
N GLY A 54 -7.71 -11.83 10.55
CA GLY A 54 -6.88 -10.77 9.98
C GLY A 54 -5.52 -11.29 9.51
N ILE A 55 -4.83 -12.08 10.33
CA ILE A 55 -3.54 -12.70 9.96
C ILE A 55 -3.70 -13.66 8.78
N ALA A 56 -4.72 -14.52 8.82
CA ALA A 56 -5.02 -15.44 7.73
C ALA A 56 -5.30 -14.67 6.42
N SER A 57 -6.00 -13.54 6.50
CA SER A 57 -6.25 -12.67 5.35
C SER A 57 -4.96 -12.03 4.80
N ILE A 58 -4.01 -11.64 5.66
CA ILE A 58 -2.68 -11.16 5.22
C ILE A 58 -1.92 -12.27 4.51
N ILE A 59 -1.83 -13.45 5.12
CA ILE A 59 -1.11 -14.60 4.55
C ILE A 59 -1.73 -14.93 3.18
N LEU A 60 -3.05 -15.01 3.11
CA LEU A 60 -3.77 -15.25 1.86
C LEU A 60 -3.49 -14.16 0.82
N GLY A 61 -3.55 -12.89 1.21
CA GLY A 61 -3.26 -11.75 0.33
C GLY A 61 -1.85 -11.81 -0.25
N VAL A 62 -0.85 -12.10 0.58
CA VAL A 62 0.56 -12.26 0.15
C VAL A 62 0.72 -13.45 -0.80
N LEU A 63 0.09 -14.60 -0.51
CA LEU A 63 0.15 -15.79 -1.37
C LEU A 63 -0.51 -15.55 -2.73
N LEU A 64 -1.67 -14.89 -2.73
CA LEU A 64 -2.38 -14.51 -3.96
C LEU A 64 -1.58 -13.49 -4.77
N GLN A 65 -0.96 -12.51 -4.11
CA GLN A 65 -0.09 -11.52 -4.74
C GLN A 65 1.15 -12.18 -5.36
N ALA A 66 1.80 -13.10 -4.65
CA ALA A 66 2.90 -13.88 -5.19
C ALA A 66 2.45 -14.68 -6.42
N GLY A 67 1.32 -15.39 -6.34
CA GLY A 67 0.74 -16.09 -7.49
C GLY A 67 0.43 -15.18 -8.68
N ALA A 68 -0.05 -13.97 -8.43
CA ALA A 68 -0.30 -12.97 -9.47
C ALA A 68 0.99 -12.52 -10.16
N LEU A 69 2.06 -12.26 -9.39
CA LEU A 69 3.39 -11.93 -9.90
C LEU A 69 4.05 -13.11 -10.63
N ALA A 70 3.73 -14.34 -10.24
CA ALA A 70 4.22 -15.53 -10.93
C ALA A 70 3.61 -15.70 -12.33
N THR A 71 2.36 -15.25 -12.49
CA THR A 71 1.53 -15.55 -13.68
C THR A 71 1.25 -14.33 -14.57
N GLY A 72 1.72 -13.14 -14.19
CA GLY A 72 1.49 -11.91 -14.94
C GLY A 72 2.54 -10.82 -14.73
N PRO A 73 2.50 -9.77 -15.57
CA PRO A 73 3.47 -8.67 -15.53
C PRO A 73 3.35 -7.84 -14.25
N ILE A 74 4.47 -7.38 -13.72
CA ILE A 74 4.49 -6.50 -12.53
C ILE A 74 3.79 -5.18 -12.84
N ALA A 75 3.97 -4.68 -14.07
CA ALA A 75 3.28 -3.50 -14.59
C ALA A 75 1.74 -3.60 -14.53
N LEU A 76 1.18 -4.81 -14.47
CA LEU A 76 -0.24 -5.07 -14.30
C LEU A 76 -0.62 -5.24 -12.83
N VAL A 77 0.15 -6.03 -12.08
CA VAL A 77 -0.19 -6.42 -10.71
C VAL A 77 -0.17 -5.22 -9.76
N GLN A 78 0.88 -4.39 -9.82
CA GLN A 78 1.05 -3.31 -8.84
C GLN A 78 -0.03 -2.23 -8.91
N PRO A 79 -0.46 -1.76 -10.10
CA PRO A 79 -1.60 -0.85 -10.18
C PRO A 79 -2.92 -1.42 -9.67
N ILE A 80 -3.18 -2.71 -9.88
CA ILE A 80 -4.46 -3.32 -9.45
C ILE A 80 -4.54 -3.41 -7.93
N LEU A 81 -3.42 -3.65 -7.25
CA LEU A 81 -3.37 -3.65 -5.78
C LEU A 81 -3.85 -2.33 -5.17
N VAL A 82 -3.79 -1.22 -5.90
CA VAL A 82 -4.29 0.07 -5.42
C VAL A 82 -5.81 0.03 -5.13
N LEU A 83 -6.57 -0.87 -5.76
CA LEU A 83 -7.99 -1.11 -5.47
C LEU A 83 -8.25 -1.58 -4.03
N GLU A 84 -7.22 -2.06 -3.32
CA GLU A 84 -7.31 -2.41 -1.90
C GLU A 84 -7.93 -1.27 -1.08
N LEU A 85 -7.60 0.01 -1.37
CA LEU A 85 -8.18 1.15 -0.66
C LEU A 85 -9.68 1.28 -0.90
N ALA A 86 -10.12 1.09 -2.14
CA ALA A 86 -11.54 1.10 -2.50
C ALA A 86 -12.29 -0.05 -1.81
N PHE A 87 -11.74 -1.26 -1.86
CA PHE A 87 -12.31 -2.41 -1.16
C PHE A 87 -12.31 -2.23 0.35
N THR A 88 -11.27 -1.63 0.93
CA THR A 88 -11.19 -1.36 2.37
C THR A 88 -12.35 -0.48 2.82
N LEU A 89 -12.69 0.57 2.07
CA LEU A 89 -13.85 1.40 2.39
C LEU A 89 -15.17 0.65 2.25
N LEU A 90 -15.35 -0.09 1.15
CA LEU A 90 -16.57 -0.88 0.92
C LEU A 90 -16.79 -1.90 2.05
N LEU A 91 -15.74 -2.62 2.44
CA LEU A 91 -15.78 -3.59 3.53
C LEU A 91 -15.97 -2.90 4.89
N ALA A 92 -15.31 -1.78 5.15
CA ALA A 92 -15.48 -1.02 6.39
C ALA A 92 -16.93 -0.51 6.54
N ALA A 93 -17.49 0.08 5.48
CA ALA A 93 -18.89 0.51 5.47
C ALA A 93 -19.85 -0.65 5.75
N ALA A 94 -19.64 -1.82 5.14
CA ALA A 94 -20.43 -3.01 5.39
C ALA A 94 -20.29 -3.55 6.82
N VAL A 95 -19.05 -3.65 7.33
CA VAL A 95 -18.75 -4.22 8.66
C VAL A 95 -19.20 -3.31 9.80
N PHE A 96 -18.98 -2.00 9.67
CA PHE A 96 -19.36 -1.01 10.69
C PHE A 96 -20.77 -0.46 10.49
N ARG A 97 -21.49 -0.92 9.45
CA ARG A 97 -22.86 -0.52 9.09
C ARG A 97 -23.02 1.00 8.92
N ASN A 98 -21.96 1.66 8.44
CA ASN A 98 -21.97 3.08 8.09
C ASN A 98 -22.21 3.24 6.59
N GLY A 99 -23.06 4.20 6.21
CA GLY A 99 -23.31 4.51 4.81
C GLY A 99 -22.11 5.21 4.17
N LEU A 100 -21.83 4.87 2.90
CA LEU A 100 -20.86 5.62 2.10
C LEU A 100 -21.48 6.91 1.56
N HIS A 101 -20.78 8.01 1.73
CA HIS A 101 -21.18 9.30 1.16
C HIS A 101 -20.87 9.34 -0.35
N ALA A 102 -21.55 10.24 -1.08
CA ALA A 102 -21.36 10.44 -2.53
C ALA A 102 -19.88 10.65 -2.91
N ARG A 103 -19.12 11.33 -2.05
CA ARG A 103 -17.69 11.59 -2.22
C ARG A 103 -16.85 10.30 -2.29
N GLU A 104 -17.20 9.28 -1.51
CA GLU A 104 -16.48 8.01 -1.46
C GLU A 104 -16.80 7.17 -2.68
N TRP A 105 -18.06 7.18 -3.11
CA TRP A 105 -18.49 6.58 -4.37
C TRP A 105 -17.76 7.20 -5.57
N ILE A 106 -17.66 8.53 -5.63
CA ILE A 106 -16.89 9.22 -6.67
C ILE A 106 -15.42 8.79 -6.65
N ALA A 107 -14.82 8.67 -5.46
CA ALA A 107 -13.43 8.27 -5.33
C ALA A 107 -13.20 6.82 -5.81
N ILE A 108 -14.07 5.89 -5.39
CA ILE A 108 -14.04 4.48 -5.81
C ILE A 108 -14.23 4.36 -7.34
N ALA A 109 -15.21 5.08 -7.89
CA ALA A 109 -15.48 5.11 -9.32
C ALA A 109 -14.27 5.67 -10.09
N GLY A 110 -13.72 6.80 -9.65
CA GLY A 110 -12.54 7.41 -10.25
C GLY A 110 -11.31 6.48 -10.21
N MET A 111 -11.08 5.77 -9.10
CA MET A 111 -9.96 4.84 -9.00
C MET A 111 -10.14 3.64 -9.95
N THR A 112 -11.35 3.10 -10.03
CA THR A 112 -11.69 1.99 -10.93
C THR A 112 -11.55 2.39 -12.40
N VAL A 113 -12.10 3.55 -12.78
CA VAL A 113 -12.01 4.09 -14.15
C VAL A 113 -10.57 4.44 -14.51
N GLY A 114 -9.84 5.08 -13.60
CA GLY A 114 -8.45 5.49 -13.82
C GLY A 114 -7.53 4.30 -14.03
N LEU A 115 -7.71 3.25 -13.22
CA LEU A 115 -7.00 1.99 -13.38
C LEU A 115 -7.37 1.28 -14.69
N GLY A 116 -8.66 1.18 -15.01
CA GLY A 116 -9.13 0.58 -16.25
C GLY A 116 -8.57 1.29 -17.48
N LEU A 117 -8.61 2.63 -17.48
CA LEU A 117 -8.03 3.46 -18.54
C LEU A 117 -6.52 3.25 -18.66
N MET A 118 -5.80 3.29 -17.52
CA MET A 118 -4.36 3.11 -17.52
C MET A 118 -3.94 1.75 -18.07
N LEU A 119 -4.58 0.67 -17.62
CA LEU A 119 -4.30 -0.69 -18.09
C LEU A 119 -4.73 -0.91 -19.55
N TYR A 120 -5.85 -0.33 -19.98
CA TYR A 120 -6.30 -0.38 -21.36
C TYR A 120 -5.32 0.33 -22.30
N CYS A 121 -4.80 1.48 -21.88
CA CYS A 121 -3.83 2.24 -22.66
C CYS A 121 -2.46 1.57 -22.69
N LEU A 122 -1.97 1.02 -21.57
CA LEU A 122 -0.64 0.39 -21.50
C LEU A 122 -0.59 -1.00 -22.11
N GLN A 123 -1.64 -1.82 -21.91
CA GLN A 123 -1.66 -3.25 -22.22
C GLN A 123 -0.33 -3.95 -21.90
N PRO A 124 0.09 -3.96 -20.62
CA PRO A 124 1.37 -4.57 -20.23
C PRO A 124 1.39 -6.06 -20.57
N ALA A 125 2.45 -6.49 -21.24
CA ALA A 125 2.63 -7.86 -21.68
C ALA A 125 4.10 -8.28 -21.72
N GLY A 126 4.31 -9.60 -21.66
CA GLY A 126 5.64 -10.20 -21.75
C GLY A 126 6.49 -9.97 -20.50
N GLY A 127 7.80 -10.06 -20.69
CA GLY A 127 8.82 -9.96 -19.66
C GLY A 127 9.21 -11.30 -19.03
N ASP A 128 10.50 -11.46 -18.81
CA ASP A 128 11.05 -12.53 -17.99
C ASP A 128 12.05 -11.97 -16.98
N PRO A 129 11.66 -11.85 -15.70
CA PRO A 129 12.54 -11.34 -14.66
C PRO A 129 13.86 -12.11 -14.49
N ARG A 130 13.95 -13.34 -15.01
CA ARG A 130 15.19 -14.15 -14.97
C ARG A 130 16.08 -13.99 -16.19
N ALA A 131 15.53 -13.55 -17.32
CA ALA A 131 16.31 -13.35 -18.55
C ALA A 131 17.25 -12.13 -18.45
N THR A 132 17.07 -11.31 -17.42
CA THR A 132 17.86 -10.11 -17.20
C THR A 132 19.29 -10.45 -16.75
N PRO A 133 20.32 -9.89 -17.41
CA PRO A 133 21.71 -10.01 -16.96
C PRO A 133 21.89 -9.46 -15.54
N THR A 134 22.64 -10.17 -14.69
CA THR A 134 22.85 -9.79 -13.28
C THR A 134 23.39 -8.36 -13.12
N ALA A 135 24.28 -7.91 -14.01
CA ALA A 135 24.81 -6.55 -13.99
C ALA A 135 23.72 -5.48 -14.18
N VAL A 136 22.75 -5.73 -15.06
CA VAL A 136 21.61 -4.83 -15.29
C VAL A 136 20.71 -4.80 -14.06
N SER A 137 20.42 -5.97 -13.47
CA SER A 137 19.63 -6.06 -12.23
C SER A 137 20.31 -5.32 -11.07
N VAL A 138 21.62 -5.53 -10.86
CA VAL A 138 22.39 -4.84 -9.81
C VAL A 138 22.40 -3.33 -10.04
N LEU A 139 22.60 -2.87 -11.28
CA LEU A 139 22.57 -1.45 -11.62
C LEU A 139 21.19 -0.85 -11.34
N ALA A 140 20.11 -1.50 -11.78
CA ALA A 140 18.75 -1.02 -11.59
C ALA A 140 18.38 -0.96 -10.10
N ILE A 141 18.77 -1.97 -9.32
CA ILE A 141 18.62 -1.99 -7.85
C ILE A 141 19.39 -0.82 -7.24
N GLY A 142 20.66 -0.63 -7.63
CA GLY A 142 21.52 0.45 -7.13
C GLY A 142 20.95 1.84 -7.43
N VAL A 143 20.48 2.08 -8.66
CA VAL A 143 19.83 3.33 -9.06
C VAL A 143 18.54 3.56 -8.26
N THR A 144 17.71 2.53 -8.10
CA THR A 144 16.45 2.63 -7.36
C THR A 144 16.70 2.96 -5.88
N LEU A 145 17.70 2.32 -5.26
CA LEU A 145 18.14 2.62 -3.90
C LEU A 145 18.72 4.03 -3.78
N ALA A 146 19.50 4.49 -4.75
CA ALA A 146 20.04 5.85 -4.75
C ALA A 146 18.93 6.91 -4.84
N VAL A 147 17.91 6.66 -5.68
CA VAL A 147 16.72 7.53 -5.78
C VAL A 147 15.96 7.55 -4.45
N ALA A 148 15.71 6.38 -3.85
CA ALA A 148 15.07 6.29 -2.54
C ALA A 148 15.87 7.05 -1.47
N ALA A 149 17.18 6.86 -1.41
CA ALA A 149 18.07 7.56 -0.49
C ALA A 149 18.05 9.08 -0.71
N GLY A 150 18.03 9.54 -1.97
CA GLY A 150 17.88 10.96 -2.31
C GLY A 150 16.60 11.56 -1.73
N PHE A 151 15.46 10.90 -1.92
CA PHE A 151 14.19 11.33 -1.33
C PHE A 151 14.19 11.27 0.19
N LEU A 152 14.85 10.27 0.80
CA LEU A 152 15.05 10.24 2.25
C LEU A 152 15.85 11.46 2.71
N VAL A 153 16.98 11.78 2.09
CA VAL A 153 17.80 12.94 2.45
C VAL A 153 17.01 14.25 2.33
N ILE A 154 16.27 14.44 1.23
CA ILE A 154 15.42 15.61 1.02
C ILE A 154 14.29 15.65 2.07
N GLY A 155 13.67 14.51 2.36
CA GLY A 155 12.62 14.37 3.36
C GLY A 155 13.10 14.74 4.76
N HIS A 156 14.27 14.26 5.18
CA HIS A 156 14.86 14.59 6.48
C HIS A 156 15.23 16.07 6.62
N ARG A 157 15.54 16.76 5.51
CA ARG A 157 15.78 18.21 5.50
C ARG A 157 14.51 19.05 5.38
N SER A 158 13.38 18.42 5.06
CA SER A 158 12.09 19.09 4.87
C SER A 158 11.33 19.22 6.19
N ARG A 159 10.36 20.15 6.24
CA ARG A 159 9.46 20.33 7.39
C ARG A 159 8.01 19.98 7.03
N HIS A 160 7.25 19.57 8.05
CA HIS A 160 5.81 19.33 8.00
C HIS A 160 5.37 18.44 6.82
N SER A 161 4.35 18.87 6.07
CA SER A 161 3.72 18.12 4.97
C SER A 161 4.71 17.67 3.89
N ARG A 162 5.74 18.48 3.59
CA ARG A 162 6.76 18.12 2.57
C ARG A 162 7.62 16.94 3.02
N ARG A 163 7.94 16.86 4.32
CA ARG A 163 8.67 15.71 4.88
C ARG A 163 7.86 14.42 4.71
N ALA A 164 6.57 14.44 5.08
CA ALA A 164 5.70 13.29 4.91
C ALA A 164 5.57 12.86 3.43
N ALA A 165 5.45 13.82 2.51
CA ALA A 165 5.41 13.53 1.08
C ALA A 165 6.71 12.86 0.59
N PHE A 166 7.89 13.43 0.87
CA PHE A 166 9.15 12.87 0.39
C PHE A 166 9.49 11.51 1.03
N LEU A 167 9.20 11.33 2.33
CA LEU A 167 9.34 10.03 2.97
C LEU A 167 8.34 9.00 2.38
N GLY A 168 7.13 9.44 2.02
CA GLY A 168 6.16 8.63 1.29
C GLY A 168 6.64 8.20 -0.09
N ILE A 169 7.26 9.11 -0.86
CA ILE A 169 7.87 8.77 -2.15
C ILE A 169 8.99 7.75 -1.93
N ALA A 170 9.92 7.99 -1.00
CA ALA A 170 11.02 7.06 -0.72
C ALA A 170 10.52 5.66 -0.32
N THR A 171 9.46 5.61 0.49
CA THR A 171 8.82 4.36 0.90
C THR A 171 8.18 3.65 -0.31
N GLY A 172 7.45 4.38 -1.14
CA GLY A 172 6.84 3.81 -2.35
C GLY A 172 7.90 3.29 -3.33
N VAL A 173 9.00 4.02 -3.54
CA VAL A 173 10.14 3.56 -4.35
C VAL A 173 10.70 2.25 -3.81
N GLY A 174 10.89 2.17 -2.49
CA GLY A 174 11.37 0.96 -1.82
C GLY A 174 10.43 -0.24 -1.94
N PHE A 175 9.12 -0.02 -1.85
CA PHE A 175 8.14 -1.08 -2.07
C PHE A 175 8.06 -1.51 -3.53
N GLY A 176 8.25 -0.59 -4.49
CA GLY A 176 8.34 -0.95 -5.90
C GLY A 176 9.53 -1.86 -6.18
N LEU A 177 10.67 -1.55 -5.54
CA LEU A 177 11.86 -2.42 -5.58
C LEU A 177 11.59 -3.78 -4.92
N THR A 178 10.96 -3.79 -3.74
CA THR A 178 10.59 -5.01 -3.02
C THR A 178 9.69 -5.91 -3.88
N ALA A 179 8.71 -5.33 -4.57
CA ALA A 179 7.83 -6.04 -5.48
C ALA A 179 8.59 -6.66 -6.66
N ALA A 180 9.53 -5.92 -7.24
CA ALA A 180 10.39 -6.43 -8.31
C ALA A 180 11.27 -7.61 -7.84
N LEU A 181 11.85 -7.52 -6.64
CA LEU A 181 12.61 -8.63 -6.04
C LEU A 181 11.72 -9.86 -5.80
N ILE A 182 10.51 -9.67 -5.26
CA ILE A 182 9.55 -10.75 -5.04
C ILE A 182 9.19 -11.42 -6.37
N ALA A 183 9.01 -10.67 -7.46
CA ALA A 183 8.70 -11.24 -8.75
C ALA A 183 9.83 -12.14 -9.29
N VAL A 184 11.10 -11.72 -9.14
CA VAL A 184 12.26 -12.56 -9.48
C VAL A 184 12.30 -13.82 -8.62
N ILE A 185 12.16 -13.68 -7.30
CA ILE A 185 12.19 -14.81 -6.35
C ILE A 185 11.04 -15.78 -6.61
N THR A 186 9.86 -15.28 -6.96
CA THR A 186 8.68 -16.09 -7.26
C THR A 186 8.88 -16.86 -8.56
N ARG A 187 9.49 -16.23 -9.57
CA ARG A 187 9.96 -16.95 -10.76
C ARG A 187 10.95 -18.02 -10.34
N ASP A 188 11.98 -17.71 -9.55
CA ASP A 188 12.98 -18.64 -8.96
C ASP A 188 12.35 -19.88 -8.30
N TYR A 189 11.32 -19.66 -7.49
CA TYR A 189 10.50 -20.71 -6.90
C TYR A 189 9.78 -21.59 -7.94
N ALA A 190 9.19 -21.00 -8.98
CA ALA A 190 8.40 -21.76 -9.96
C ALA A 190 9.20 -22.82 -10.73
N VAL A 191 10.52 -22.67 -10.89
CA VAL A 191 11.36 -23.66 -11.61
C VAL A 191 12.12 -24.59 -10.66
N ALA A 192 12.62 -24.09 -9.53
CA ALA A 192 13.51 -24.86 -8.65
C ALA A 192 12.96 -25.04 -7.22
N GLY A 193 11.68 -24.70 -6.99
CA GLY A 193 11.05 -24.79 -5.67
C GLY A 193 11.76 -23.96 -4.62
N LEU A 194 11.77 -24.46 -3.37
CA LEU A 194 12.44 -23.78 -2.26
C LEU A 194 13.95 -23.60 -2.48
N ALA A 195 14.59 -24.53 -3.20
CA ALA A 195 16.02 -24.41 -3.51
C ALA A 195 16.30 -23.14 -4.34
N GLY A 196 15.44 -22.83 -5.32
CA GLY A 196 15.54 -21.59 -6.11
C GLY A 196 15.42 -20.33 -5.27
N VAL A 197 14.56 -20.35 -4.25
CA VAL A 197 14.41 -19.20 -3.33
C VAL A 197 15.69 -18.98 -2.51
N PHE A 198 16.29 -20.05 -1.98
CA PHE A 198 17.48 -19.92 -1.13
C PHE A 198 18.77 -19.67 -1.92
N THR A 199 18.85 -20.10 -3.18
CA THR A 199 20.02 -19.81 -4.04
C THR A 199 19.94 -18.44 -4.69
N ALA A 200 18.76 -17.83 -4.79
CA ALA A 200 18.57 -16.49 -5.31
C ALA A 200 19.16 -15.44 -4.37
N TRP A 201 20.21 -14.74 -4.83
CA TRP A 201 20.82 -13.64 -4.06
C TRP A 201 19.82 -12.50 -3.75
N HIS A 202 18.80 -12.34 -4.60
CA HIS A 202 17.68 -11.41 -4.41
C HIS A 202 16.92 -11.65 -3.10
N THR A 203 16.84 -12.90 -2.63
CA THR A 203 16.17 -13.25 -1.36
C THR A 203 16.88 -12.62 -0.17
N TYR A 204 18.20 -12.69 -0.12
CA TYR A 204 18.98 -12.07 0.96
C TYR A 204 18.86 -10.55 0.92
N LEU A 205 18.82 -9.97 -0.29
CA LEU A 205 18.60 -8.54 -0.45
C LEU A 205 17.20 -8.13 0.04
N LEU A 206 16.17 -8.91 -0.29
CA LEU A 206 14.79 -8.68 0.16
C LEU A 206 14.67 -8.72 1.69
N ILE A 207 15.38 -9.64 2.36
CA ILE A 207 15.41 -9.76 3.83
C ILE A 207 15.96 -8.48 4.49
N VAL A 208 16.87 -7.76 3.82
CA VAL A 208 17.42 -6.49 4.34
C VAL A 208 16.52 -5.31 3.97
N ILE A 209 16.16 -5.23 2.69
CA ILE A 209 15.44 -4.08 2.11
C ILE A 209 13.99 -4.01 2.60
N GLY A 210 13.31 -5.15 2.71
CA GLY A 210 11.91 -5.22 3.11
C GLY A 210 11.67 -4.59 4.50
N PRO A 211 12.36 -5.04 5.57
CA PRO A 211 12.27 -4.42 6.88
C PRO A 211 12.70 -2.96 6.90
N LEU A 212 13.75 -2.58 6.15
CA LEU A 212 14.21 -1.19 6.08
C LEU A 212 13.12 -0.25 5.54
N PHE A 213 12.48 -0.61 4.43
CA PHE A 213 11.41 0.21 3.86
C PHE A 213 10.11 0.11 4.65
N PHE A 214 9.84 -1.02 5.30
CA PHE A 214 8.76 -1.11 6.28
C PHE A 214 8.96 -0.16 7.47
N LEU A 215 10.16 -0.07 8.03
CA LEU A 215 10.47 0.90 9.09
C LEU A 215 10.38 2.35 8.56
N THR A 216 10.75 2.58 7.31
CA THR A 216 10.59 3.87 6.65
C THR A 216 9.13 4.24 6.47
N LEU A 217 8.26 3.27 6.17
CA LEU A 217 6.80 3.45 6.17
C LEU A 217 6.33 3.92 7.54
N GLN A 218 6.74 3.27 8.63
CA GLN A 218 6.33 3.69 9.99
C GLN A 218 6.75 5.14 10.28
N LYS A 219 7.98 5.52 9.92
CA LYS A 219 8.46 6.91 10.04
C LYS A 219 7.67 7.89 9.16
N THR A 220 7.29 7.47 7.96
CA THR A 220 6.47 8.28 7.04
C THR A 220 5.10 8.56 7.65
N MET A 221 4.46 7.54 8.22
CA MET A 221 3.16 7.64 8.87
C MET A 221 3.22 8.56 10.11
N GLN A 222 4.35 8.57 10.83
CA GLN A 222 4.57 9.46 11.98
C GLN A 222 4.97 10.90 11.60
N ALA A 223 5.58 11.12 10.43
CA ALA A 223 6.19 12.40 10.07
C ALA A 223 5.21 13.49 9.60
N GLY A 224 3.92 13.19 9.43
CA GLY A 224 2.91 14.19 9.10
C GLY A 224 1.56 13.59 8.78
N ARG A 225 0.58 14.46 8.46
CA ARG A 225 -0.80 14.06 8.13
C ARG A 225 -0.78 12.99 7.04
N LEU A 226 -1.41 11.84 7.31
CA LEU A 226 -1.57 10.70 6.39
C LEU A 226 -2.00 11.12 4.98
N VAL A 227 -2.79 12.20 4.89
CA VAL A 227 -3.24 12.86 3.67
C VAL A 227 -2.11 13.28 2.70
N ALA A 228 -0.91 13.57 3.21
CA ALA A 228 0.22 14.03 2.40
C ALA A 228 1.13 12.88 1.93
N SER A 229 1.29 11.84 2.74
CA SER A 229 2.16 10.69 2.44
C SER A 229 1.46 9.60 1.64
N GLN A 230 0.16 9.39 1.86
CA GLN A 230 -0.58 8.29 1.22
C GLN A 230 -0.58 8.38 -0.31
N PRO A 231 -0.90 9.54 -0.94
CA PRO A 231 -0.86 9.63 -2.40
C PRO A 231 0.54 9.42 -2.97
N ALA A 232 1.56 9.95 -2.27
CA ALA A 232 2.95 9.79 -2.65
C ALA A 232 3.36 8.31 -2.65
N LEU A 233 2.98 7.56 -1.61
CA LEU A 233 3.25 6.13 -1.51
C LEU A 233 2.50 5.33 -2.57
N THR A 234 1.20 5.59 -2.72
CA THR A 234 0.31 4.87 -3.66
C THR A 234 0.70 5.08 -5.12
N LEU A 235 1.27 6.22 -5.48
CA LEU A 235 1.74 6.49 -6.85
C LEU A 235 3.18 6.04 -7.08
N ALA A 236 4.10 6.28 -6.14
CA ALA A 236 5.51 5.98 -6.34
C ALA A 236 5.78 4.47 -6.50
N ASN A 237 5.08 3.63 -5.74
CA ASN A 237 5.21 2.18 -5.82
C ASN A 237 4.93 1.63 -7.25
N PRO A 238 3.73 1.81 -7.83
CA PRO A 238 3.44 1.31 -9.17
C PRO A 238 4.32 1.96 -10.24
N ILE A 239 4.73 3.22 -10.10
CA ILE A 239 5.65 3.87 -11.06
C ILE A 239 7.00 3.16 -11.09
N VAL A 240 7.58 2.87 -9.93
CA VAL A 240 8.88 2.18 -9.85
C VAL A 240 8.75 0.75 -10.33
N ALA A 241 7.71 0.05 -9.90
CA ALA A 241 7.50 -1.34 -10.32
C ALA A 241 7.26 -1.46 -11.83
N PHE A 242 6.51 -0.52 -12.42
CA PHE A 242 6.30 -0.42 -13.87
C PHE A 242 7.60 -0.10 -14.61
N GLY A 243 8.39 0.86 -14.10
CA GLY A 243 9.69 1.21 -14.66
C GLY A 243 10.68 0.05 -14.64
N LEU A 244 10.74 -0.70 -13.54
CA LEU A 244 11.56 -1.91 -13.43
C LEU A 244 11.04 -3.02 -14.36
N GLY A 245 9.72 -3.20 -14.47
CA GLY A 245 9.10 -4.11 -15.44
C GLY A 245 9.61 -3.89 -16.86
N ILE A 246 9.56 -2.65 -17.34
CA ILE A 246 9.99 -2.31 -18.71
C ILE A 246 11.51 -2.36 -18.84
N ALA A 247 12.23 -1.67 -17.95
CA ALA A 247 13.67 -1.44 -18.12
C ALA A 247 14.53 -2.66 -17.77
N VAL A 248 14.09 -3.49 -16.82
CA VAL A 248 14.86 -4.61 -16.30
C VAL A 248 14.31 -5.92 -16.85
N PHE A 249 13.00 -6.13 -16.76
CA PHE A 249 12.39 -7.42 -17.10
C PHE A 249 11.98 -7.53 -18.57
N GLY A 250 12.11 -6.45 -19.34
CA GLY A 250 11.73 -6.42 -20.76
C GLY A 250 10.22 -6.56 -20.96
N GLU A 251 9.41 -6.07 -20.03
CA GLU A 251 7.97 -5.94 -20.23
C GLU A 251 7.70 -4.89 -21.31
N HIS A 252 6.75 -5.18 -22.19
CA HIS A 252 6.38 -4.27 -23.28
C HIS A 252 5.02 -3.64 -22.99
N VAL A 253 4.90 -2.36 -23.35
CA VAL A 253 3.68 -1.57 -23.23
C VAL A 253 3.46 -0.77 -24.49
N ARG A 254 2.21 -0.41 -24.78
CA ARG A 254 1.88 0.50 -25.87
C ARG A 254 2.47 1.88 -25.60
N THR A 255 3.10 2.46 -26.62
CA THR A 255 3.74 3.78 -26.57
C THR A 255 3.00 4.79 -27.46
N GLY A 256 3.50 6.03 -27.54
CA GLY A 256 2.88 7.10 -28.34
C GLY A 256 1.68 7.74 -27.63
N GLY A 257 0.61 8.06 -28.37
CA GLY A 257 -0.57 8.75 -27.83
C GLY A 257 -1.27 8.01 -26.67
N TRP A 258 -1.09 6.68 -26.57
CA TRP A 258 -1.59 5.87 -25.46
C TRP A 258 -0.99 6.26 -24.10
N ILE A 259 0.23 6.81 -24.07
CA ILE A 259 0.87 7.28 -22.84
C ILE A 259 0.06 8.43 -22.22
N ALA A 260 -0.52 9.31 -23.03
CA ALA A 260 -1.36 10.40 -22.52
C ALA A 260 -2.59 9.86 -21.78
N GLY A 261 -3.27 8.86 -22.34
CA GLY A 261 -4.40 8.19 -21.68
C GLY A 261 -3.99 7.49 -20.39
N ALA A 262 -2.80 6.88 -20.36
CA ALA A 262 -2.25 6.28 -19.17
C ALA A 262 -1.95 7.28 -18.05
N VAL A 263 -1.37 8.42 -18.41
CA VAL A 263 -1.10 9.52 -17.48
C VAL A 263 -2.41 10.06 -16.91
N VAL A 264 -3.44 10.23 -17.74
CA VAL A 264 -4.78 10.61 -17.26
C VAL A 264 -5.33 9.58 -16.26
N GLY A 265 -5.20 8.29 -16.57
CA GLY A 265 -5.58 7.21 -15.65
C GLY A 265 -4.83 7.27 -14.31
N ALA A 266 -3.51 7.45 -14.35
CA ALA A 266 -2.67 7.57 -13.15
C ALA A 266 -3.03 8.82 -12.31
N VAL A 267 -3.29 9.95 -12.96
CA VAL A 267 -3.76 11.18 -12.28
C VAL A 267 -5.11 10.94 -11.61
N LEU A 268 -6.02 10.23 -12.25
CA LEU A 268 -7.32 9.90 -11.68
C LEU A 268 -7.20 8.97 -10.46
N ILE A 269 -6.34 7.95 -10.52
CA ILE A 269 -5.98 7.09 -9.37
C ILE A 269 -5.43 7.96 -8.22
N GLY A 270 -4.49 8.86 -8.51
CA GLY A 270 -3.90 9.76 -7.52
C GLY A 270 -4.95 10.68 -6.87
N ALA A 271 -5.79 11.32 -7.67
CA ALA A 271 -6.86 12.19 -7.21
C ALA A 271 -7.88 11.44 -6.35
N SER A 272 -8.31 10.25 -6.78
CA SER A 272 -9.17 9.37 -5.99
C SER A 272 -8.52 8.93 -4.69
N THR A 273 -7.22 8.61 -4.69
CA THR A 273 -6.48 8.26 -3.47
C THR A 273 -6.48 9.41 -2.47
N VAL A 274 -6.23 10.64 -2.93
CA VAL A 274 -6.32 11.84 -2.08
C VAL A 274 -7.73 12.03 -1.53
N LEU A 275 -8.74 11.80 -2.38
CA LEU A 275 -10.14 11.98 -2.00
C LEU A 275 -10.56 10.96 -0.93
N LEU A 276 -10.14 9.70 -1.09
CA LEU A 276 -10.30 8.60 -0.13
C LEU A 276 -9.56 8.90 1.17
N ALA A 277 -8.28 9.23 1.09
CA ALA A 277 -7.42 9.50 2.25
C ALA A 277 -7.93 10.64 3.14
N ARG A 278 -8.72 11.56 2.57
CA ARG A 278 -9.37 12.67 3.28
C ARG A 278 -10.82 12.35 3.70
N SER A 279 -11.28 11.10 3.59
CA SER A 279 -12.63 10.74 4.03
C SER A 279 -12.69 10.68 5.56
N PRO A 280 -13.71 11.26 6.21
CA PRO A 280 -13.96 11.10 7.64
C PRO A 280 -14.04 9.62 8.06
N LEU A 281 -14.54 8.73 7.20
CA LEU A 281 -14.58 7.28 7.50
C LEU A 281 -13.18 6.64 7.64
N LEU A 282 -12.12 7.30 7.16
CA LEU A 282 -10.72 6.91 7.42
C LEU A 282 -10.06 7.74 8.52
N HIS A 283 -10.65 8.87 8.94
CA HIS A 283 -10.07 9.86 9.85
C HIS A 283 -10.69 9.89 11.25
N ASP A 284 -11.96 9.54 11.43
CA ASP A 284 -12.66 9.50 12.73
C ASP A 284 -12.13 8.41 13.69
N GLU A 285 -10.97 7.80 13.40
CA GLU A 285 -10.37 6.72 14.18
C GLU A 285 -9.03 7.11 14.83
N GLY A 286 -8.63 8.39 14.82
CA GLY A 286 -7.28 8.80 15.26
C GLY A 286 -7.13 10.06 16.11
N ASP A 287 -8.21 10.74 16.53
CA ASP A 287 -8.07 11.93 17.39
C ASP A 287 -9.05 11.94 18.57
N PRO A 288 -8.68 11.37 19.73
CA PRO A 288 -9.46 11.53 20.97
C PRO A 288 -9.44 12.98 21.50
N ALA A 289 -8.67 13.91 20.91
CA ALA A 289 -8.55 15.28 21.41
C ALA A 289 -9.72 16.19 20.96
N HIS A 290 -10.47 15.84 19.92
CA HIS A 290 -11.57 16.69 19.44
C HIS A 290 -12.89 16.53 20.20
N ASP A 291 -13.17 15.36 20.77
CA ASP A 291 -14.38 15.14 21.59
C ASP A 291 -14.24 15.66 23.03
N SER A 292 -13.01 15.68 23.56
CA SER A 292 -12.77 16.20 24.92
C SER A 292 -13.01 17.71 25.00
N ALA A 293 -12.67 18.47 23.97
CA ALA A 293 -12.83 19.93 23.96
C ALA A 293 -14.30 20.40 23.76
N ALA A 294 -15.15 19.56 23.17
CA ALA A 294 -16.58 19.82 23.01
C ALA A 294 -17.37 19.51 24.31
N GLY A 295 -16.95 18.48 25.05
CA GLY A 295 -17.58 18.08 26.33
C GLY A 295 -17.33 19.05 27.49
N THR A 296 -16.17 19.72 27.55
CA THR A 296 -15.85 20.64 28.67
C THR A 296 -16.56 22.00 28.55
N ARG A 297 -16.91 22.43 27.33
CA ARG A 297 -17.47 23.77 27.11
C ARG A 297 -18.96 23.88 27.49
N ASN A 298 -19.66 22.76 27.67
CA ASN A 298 -21.08 22.72 28.03
C ASN A 298 -21.38 22.58 29.54
N GLN A 299 -20.35 22.48 30.39
CA GLN A 299 -20.53 22.35 31.85
C GLN A 299 -20.33 23.67 32.64
N THR A 300 -19.98 24.79 31.99
CA THR A 300 -19.66 26.05 32.71
C THR A 300 -20.81 27.06 32.80
N THR A 301 -22.03 26.71 32.37
CA THR A 301 -23.19 27.63 32.40
C THR A 301 -24.39 27.05 33.15
N ALA A 302 -24.19 26.56 34.37
CA ALA A 302 -25.29 26.36 35.32
C ALA A 302 -25.39 27.60 36.23
N PRO A 303 -26.54 28.30 36.30
CA PRO A 303 -26.71 29.44 37.18
C PRO A 303 -26.81 28.99 38.64
N LYS A 304 -26.14 29.72 39.52
CA LYS A 304 -26.17 29.54 40.98
C LYS A 304 -27.59 29.84 41.51
N PRO A 305 -28.27 28.92 42.22
CA PRO A 305 -29.48 29.27 42.96
C PRO A 305 -29.13 30.11 44.19
N ALA A 306 -30.06 31.01 44.52
CA ALA A 306 -29.95 32.13 45.46
C ALA A 306 -29.61 31.75 46.90
#